data_AF-A0A660ZY06-F1
#
_entry.id   AF-A0A660ZY06-F1
#
_cell.length_a   1.000
_cell.length_b   1.000
_cell.length_c   1.000
_cell.angle_alpha   90.00
_cell.angle_beta   90.00
_cell.angle_gamma   90.00
#
_symmetry.space_group_name_H-M   'P 1'
#
loop_
_entity.id
_entity.type
_entity.pdbx_description
1 polymer ?
#
loop_
_entity_poly.entity_id
_entity_poly.type
_entity_poly.pdbx_seq_one_letter_code
_entity_poly.pdbx_strand_id
1 'polypeptide(L)'
;MRRMSVLTIGLALVFALTPAFGPGQSGSAMAAAISDDQSQTLDTGQLDRARPLQNDIEHFVAPAPPARAVLDTVYLYGGPGSLDGKFEDATGTLPDTQGWTTVDRTQVPSFWHVSTFNAGNFAGAAGNQAMWSGVEAGTIGYPNAPGYGNSWNDILVFSETVTMGVAHSVRLAFEYNHDSEPGYDFFGVDYDSAGTWINLLSVSGTNDDGSGTFPTPAIFDQTVNIPAGSLGGAGDEVRLRISFVSDGAASDEDVFFDSTAGACQIDNINVTIDGGLISTADFDGAAGDGDWVIFESPFAGDYARIFSRFAALDPCRANLSPQFGFIDDGRAPHNSPVSTGGETSAIWQYGILGNFVVNYSGGVSFNQVELYNEIWSPEIDWDLPGTDDDAAVGGVFLRKTIWEHVPLVNGIFWIWSVRSFPDANGNWTGWNNTNTVWFEDLARYSNITTQVAAQLVSSPEKVQIALGVIDLSDVFSLPGGDATPGPLFDNVALGRYRVGGPAIVSQRISRFQDSFPNSGSVDPAGGLVDLSMRLDGARDIIRATGIN
;
A
#
# COMPACT_ATOMS: atom_id res chain seq x y z
N MET A 1 19.18 -20.56 -16.28
CA MET A 1 17.92 -20.21 -16.98
C MET A 1 16.78 -20.39 -15.99
N ARG A 2 16.49 -19.34 -15.23
CA ARG A 2 15.50 -19.36 -14.14
C ARG A 2 14.16 -18.87 -14.67
N ARG A 3 13.08 -19.46 -14.15
CA ARG A 3 11.68 -19.13 -14.41
C ARG A 3 11.18 -18.35 -13.20
N MET A 4 10.32 -17.35 -13.42
CA MET A 4 9.72 -16.49 -12.38
C MET A 4 8.26 -16.27 -12.78
N SER A 5 7.33 -16.32 -11.83
CA SER A 5 5.89 -16.18 -12.11
C SER A 5 5.40 -14.80 -11.67
N VAL A 6 4.42 -14.25 -12.39
CA VAL A 6 4.08 -12.82 -12.34
C VAL A 6 2.58 -12.61 -12.58
N LEU A 7 1.96 -11.66 -11.88
CA LEU A 7 0.59 -11.20 -12.15
C LEU A 7 0.56 -9.66 -12.27
N THR A 8 -0.15 -9.13 -13.27
CA THR A 8 -0.31 -7.69 -13.47
C THR A 8 -1.56 -7.21 -12.75
N ILE A 9 -1.43 -6.13 -11.98
CA ILE A 9 -2.57 -5.45 -11.36
C ILE A 9 -3.19 -4.53 -12.43
N GLY A 10 -4.48 -4.67 -12.71
CA GLY A 10 -5.23 -3.71 -13.51
C GLY A 10 -5.34 -2.38 -12.75
N LEU A 11 -5.16 -1.26 -13.44
CA LEU A 11 -5.12 0.09 -12.86
C LEU A 11 -6.36 0.38 -12.00
N ALA A 12 -6.16 0.40 -10.68
CA ALA A 12 -6.92 1.02 -9.58
C ALA A 12 -6.77 0.14 -8.33
N LEU A 13 -5.60 0.17 -7.68
CA LEU A 13 -5.52 -0.23 -6.28
C LEU A 13 -5.99 0.97 -5.46
N VAL A 14 -7.29 1.20 -5.45
CA VAL A 14 -7.93 2.06 -4.45
C VAL A 14 -8.20 1.11 -3.28
N PHE A 15 -7.46 1.25 -2.18
CA PHE A 15 -7.91 0.68 -0.92
C PHE A 15 -9.14 1.49 -0.49
N ALA A 16 -10.29 1.17 -1.08
CA ALA A 16 -11.55 1.51 -0.46
C ALA A 16 -11.68 0.55 0.72
N LEU A 17 -11.29 1.00 1.91
CA LEU A 17 -11.88 0.49 3.14
C LEU A 17 -13.38 0.76 3.02
N THR A 18 -14.13 -0.15 2.42
CA THR A 18 -15.59 -0.08 2.47
C THR A 18 -15.97 -0.24 3.92
N PRO A 19 -16.56 0.75 4.61
CA PRO A 19 -17.26 0.44 5.84
C PRO A 19 -18.37 -0.53 5.45
N ALA A 20 -18.47 -1.64 6.18
CA ALA A 20 -19.53 -2.62 5.99
C ALA A 20 -20.90 -1.94 6.09
N PHE A 21 -21.52 -1.63 4.95
CA PHE A 21 -22.91 -1.21 4.89
C PHE A 21 -23.80 -2.45 4.93
N GLY A 22 -24.70 -2.49 5.92
CA GLY A 22 -25.66 -3.56 6.15
C GLY A 22 -26.61 -3.85 4.97
N PRO A 23 -27.38 -4.95 5.05
CA PRO A 23 -27.92 -5.62 3.86
C PRO A 23 -29.14 -4.89 3.31
N GLY A 24 -29.07 -4.55 2.03
CA GLY A 24 -30.26 -4.33 1.21
C GLY A 24 -30.46 -2.91 0.72
N GLN A 25 -29.60 -2.44 -0.18
CA GLN A 25 -30.06 -1.73 -1.38
C GLN A 25 -29.19 -2.13 -2.57
N SER A 26 -29.82 -2.76 -3.55
CA SER A 26 -29.26 -3.08 -4.86
C SER A 26 -29.04 -1.78 -5.65
N GLY A 27 -27.89 -1.14 -5.44
CA GLY A 27 -27.35 -0.09 -6.30
C GLY A 27 -26.48 -0.73 -7.36
N SER A 28 -26.91 -0.69 -8.61
CA SER A 28 -26.18 -1.23 -9.76
C SER A 28 -24.81 -0.57 -9.90
N ALA A 29 -23.74 -1.25 -9.48
CA ALA A 29 -22.40 -0.94 -9.94
C ALA A 29 -22.40 -1.00 -11.47
N MET A 30 -21.90 0.04 -12.13
CA MET A 30 -21.66 -0.01 -13.57
C MET A 30 -20.70 -1.18 -13.83
N ALA A 31 -21.25 -2.24 -14.40
CA ALA A 31 -20.50 -3.37 -14.89
C ALA A 31 -19.45 -2.84 -15.88
N ALA A 32 -18.19 -2.82 -15.46
CA ALA A 32 -17.09 -2.88 -16.41
C ALA A 32 -17.36 -4.12 -17.26
N ALA A 33 -17.43 -3.94 -18.57
CA ALA A 33 -17.68 -5.01 -19.51
C ALA A 33 -16.59 -6.07 -19.39
N ILE A 34 -16.82 -7.06 -18.54
CA ILE A 34 -16.22 -8.38 -18.68
C ILE A 34 -16.76 -8.87 -20.02
N SER A 35 -15.87 -9.03 -21.00
CA SER A 35 -16.22 -9.77 -22.20
C SER A 35 -16.63 -11.16 -21.73
N ASP A 36 -17.93 -11.40 -21.79
CA ASP A 36 -18.61 -12.65 -21.53
C ASP A 36 -18.04 -13.71 -22.49
N ASP A 37 -17.01 -14.42 -22.05
CA ASP A 37 -16.62 -15.70 -22.64
C ASP A 37 -16.50 -16.75 -21.53
N GLN A 38 -17.68 -17.24 -21.16
CA GLN A 38 -17.97 -18.59 -20.68
C GLN A 38 -17.22 -19.05 -19.42
N SER A 39 -18.02 -19.15 -18.35
CA SER A 39 -17.87 -20.07 -17.23
C SER A 39 -17.04 -21.33 -17.56
N GLN A 40 -15.80 -21.38 -17.09
CA GLN A 40 -15.11 -22.64 -16.86
C GLN A 40 -14.64 -22.66 -15.42
N THR A 41 -15.26 -23.57 -14.66
CA THR A 41 -14.76 -24.09 -13.39
C THR A 41 -13.24 -24.25 -13.48
N LEU A 42 -12.51 -23.56 -12.59
CA LEU A 42 -11.08 -23.73 -12.39
C LEU A 42 -10.79 -25.18 -12.03
N ASP A 43 -10.52 -26.01 -13.03
CA ASP A 43 -9.98 -27.34 -12.85
C ASP A 43 -8.49 -27.18 -12.47
N THR A 44 -8.17 -27.52 -11.22
CA THR A 44 -6.84 -27.41 -10.59
C THR A 44 -5.76 -28.32 -11.22
N GLY A 45 -6.01 -28.87 -12.41
CA GLY A 45 -5.06 -29.67 -13.18
C GLY A 45 -4.21 -28.82 -14.12
N GLN A 46 -2.97 -28.53 -13.73
CA GLN A 46 -1.92 -27.94 -14.57
C GLN A 46 -2.26 -26.62 -15.27
N LEU A 47 -2.28 -25.52 -14.52
CA LEU A 47 -1.98 -24.22 -15.11
C LEU A 47 -0.50 -24.19 -15.51
N ASP A 48 -0.24 -24.47 -16.78
CA ASP A 48 1.10 -24.54 -17.36
C ASP A 48 1.72 -23.13 -17.46
N ARG A 49 2.43 -22.76 -16.39
CA ARG A 49 3.56 -21.82 -16.30
C ARG A 49 3.88 -21.05 -17.59
N ALA A 50 3.50 -19.77 -17.67
CA ALA A 50 4.16 -18.83 -18.57
C ALA A 50 5.64 -18.77 -18.17
N ARG A 51 6.54 -19.22 -19.04
CA ARG A 51 7.99 -19.30 -18.77
C ARG A 51 8.65 -17.97 -19.15
N PRO A 52 9.15 -17.12 -18.23
CA PRO A 52 10.20 -16.20 -18.57
C PRO A 52 11.51 -16.99 -18.63
N LEU A 53 12.14 -17.05 -19.80
CA LEU A 53 13.55 -17.41 -19.87
C LEU A 53 14.34 -16.19 -19.39
N GLN A 54 15.04 -16.34 -18.28
CA GLN A 54 16.12 -15.45 -17.87
C GLN A 54 17.21 -15.47 -18.94
N ASN A 55 17.62 -14.26 -19.35
CA ASN A 55 18.56 -13.89 -20.42
C ASN A 55 17.88 -13.68 -21.77
N ASP A 56 17.50 -12.43 -22.04
CA ASP A 56 17.77 -11.69 -23.29
C ASP A 56 16.84 -10.46 -23.33
N ILE A 57 17.23 -9.40 -22.60
CA ILE A 57 16.88 -8.04 -23.01
C ILE A 57 17.92 -7.70 -24.07
N GLU A 58 17.57 -7.87 -25.34
CA GLU A 58 18.41 -7.38 -26.42
C GLU A 58 18.31 -5.85 -26.47
N HIS A 59 19.43 -5.18 -26.27
CA HIS A 59 19.57 -3.77 -26.62
C HIS A 59 19.67 -3.65 -28.15
N PHE A 60 18.74 -2.92 -28.77
CA PHE A 60 18.93 -2.47 -30.14
C PHE A 60 19.92 -1.29 -30.13
N VAL A 61 21.22 -1.60 -30.26
CA VAL A 61 22.29 -0.60 -30.31
C VAL A 61 22.67 -0.32 -31.76
N ALA A 62 22.67 0.95 -32.17
CA ALA A 62 23.43 1.37 -33.35
C ALA A 62 24.92 1.44 -32.96
N PRO A 63 25.86 0.85 -33.72
CA PRO A 63 27.24 0.69 -33.28
C PRO A 63 27.92 2.04 -33.04
N ALA A 64 28.34 2.29 -31.80
CA ALA A 64 29.19 3.42 -31.43
C ALA A 64 30.67 3.07 -31.65
N PRO A 65 31.52 4.02 -32.07
CA PRO A 65 32.94 3.76 -32.27
C PRO A 65 33.66 3.50 -30.93
N PRO A 66 34.73 2.68 -30.94
CA PRO A 66 35.37 2.20 -29.72
C PRO A 66 36.12 3.35 -29.02
N ALA A 67 35.69 3.66 -27.80
CA ALA A 67 36.46 4.43 -26.85
C ALA A 67 36.89 3.52 -25.68
N ARG A 68 38.02 3.90 -25.05
CA ARG A 68 38.69 3.32 -23.87
C ARG A 68 37.74 2.55 -22.93
N ALA A 69 38.18 1.41 -22.39
CA ALA A 69 37.42 0.63 -21.40
C ALA A 69 37.17 1.47 -20.14
N VAL A 70 36.06 2.20 -20.14
CA VAL A 70 35.48 2.80 -18.95
C VAL A 70 34.65 1.71 -18.28
N LEU A 71 34.51 1.73 -16.96
CA LEU A 71 33.63 0.81 -16.23
C LEU A 71 32.24 0.83 -16.89
N ASP A 72 31.85 -0.27 -17.53
CA ASP A 72 30.54 -0.40 -18.18
C ASP A 72 29.40 -0.36 -17.16
N THR A 73 29.69 -0.62 -15.88
CA THR A 73 28.72 -0.61 -14.78
C THR A 73 29.34 0.02 -13.52
N VAL A 74 28.58 0.91 -12.89
CA VAL A 74 28.87 1.52 -11.60
C VAL A 74 27.80 1.05 -10.60
N TYR A 75 28.22 0.51 -9.45
CA TYR A 75 27.31 0.18 -8.35
C TYR A 75 27.16 1.39 -7.44
N LEU A 76 25.94 1.91 -7.31
CA LEU A 76 25.60 3.03 -6.44
C LEU A 76 25.35 2.57 -5.00
N TYR A 77 24.83 1.35 -4.85
CA TYR A 77 24.55 0.73 -3.57
C TYR A 77 24.80 -0.77 -3.66
N GLY A 78 25.37 -1.35 -2.61
CA GLY A 78 25.70 -2.77 -2.54
C GLY A 78 26.65 -3.22 -3.66
N GLY A 79 26.49 -4.46 -4.10
CA GLY A 79 27.29 -5.03 -5.19
C GLY A 79 28.64 -5.63 -4.75
N PRO A 80 29.49 -6.02 -5.71
CA PRO A 80 30.74 -6.72 -5.42
C PRO A 80 31.67 -5.90 -4.50
N GLY A 81 32.04 -6.49 -3.36
CA GLY A 81 32.97 -5.86 -2.41
C GLY A 81 32.32 -4.90 -1.41
N SER A 82 31.02 -4.60 -1.53
CA SER A 82 30.29 -3.84 -0.52
C SER A 82 29.69 -4.77 0.56
N LEU A 83 29.44 -4.21 1.74
CA LEU A 83 28.60 -4.80 2.78
C LEU A 83 27.13 -4.36 2.66
N ASP A 84 26.87 -3.24 1.98
CA ASP A 84 25.54 -2.67 1.86
C ASP A 84 24.56 -3.63 1.16
N GLY A 85 23.33 -3.69 1.69
CA GLY A 85 22.26 -4.54 1.19
C GLY A 85 22.42 -6.03 1.53
N LYS A 86 23.42 -6.39 2.35
CA LYS A 86 23.60 -7.76 2.86
C LYS A 86 22.97 -8.01 4.23
N PHE A 87 22.51 -6.94 4.88
CA PHE A 87 21.86 -6.99 6.19
C PHE A 87 22.69 -7.63 7.30
N GLU A 88 24.01 -7.59 7.15
CA GLU A 88 24.99 -8.17 8.07
C GLU A 88 26.02 -7.13 8.51
N ASP A 89 26.54 -7.30 9.72
CA ASP A 89 27.62 -6.49 10.22
C ASP A 89 28.94 -6.75 9.47
N ALA A 90 29.98 -5.99 9.79
CA ALA A 90 31.30 -6.17 9.17
C ALA A 90 31.95 -7.55 9.42
N THR A 91 31.41 -8.36 10.34
CA THR A 91 31.86 -9.73 10.58
C THR A 91 31.18 -10.75 9.66
N GLY A 92 30.09 -10.35 8.98
CA GLY A 92 29.29 -11.20 8.10
C GLY A 92 28.48 -12.25 8.84
N THR A 93 28.17 -12.03 10.12
CA THR A 93 27.48 -13.05 10.94
C THR A 93 26.33 -12.51 11.79
N LEU A 94 26.36 -11.24 12.17
CA LEU A 94 25.30 -10.65 12.99
C LEU A 94 24.37 -9.79 12.13
N PRO A 95 23.06 -9.79 12.40
CA PRO A 95 22.11 -8.88 11.75
C PRO A 95 22.52 -7.41 11.88
N ASP A 96 22.46 -6.68 10.78
CA ASP A 96 22.57 -5.21 10.74
C ASP A 96 21.53 -4.67 9.75
N THR A 97 20.75 -3.68 10.16
CA THR A 97 19.76 -3.05 9.27
C THR A 97 20.41 -2.19 8.20
N GLN A 98 21.66 -1.76 8.39
CA GLN A 98 22.39 -0.94 7.43
C GLN A 98 21.59 0.31 7.01
N GLY A 99 20.83 0.87 7.96
CA GLY A 99 19.99 2.05 7.78
C GLY A 99 18.66 1.82 7.05
N TRP A 100 18.31 0.57 6.70
CA TRP A 100 16.99 0.26 6.16
C TRP A 100 15.91 0.46 7.23
N THR A 101 14.81 1.09 6.86
CA THR A 101 13.64 1.29 7.71
C THR A 101 12.54 0.31 7.34
N THR A 102 11.74 -0.07 8.32
CA THR A 102 10.57 -0.94 8.13
C THR A 102 9.30 -0.09 8.09
N VAL A 103 8.32 -0.50 7.29
CA VAL A 103 7.08 0.25 7.07
C VAL A 103 5.91 -0.71 6.98
N ASP A 104 4.89 -0.47 7.79
CA ASP A 104 3.55 -1.03 7.59
C ASP A 104 2.73 -0.07 6.73
N ARG A 105 2.39 -0.50 5.52
CA ARG A 105 1.62 0.31 4.56
C ARG A 105 0.12 0.28 4.86
N THR A 106 -0.33 -0.60 5.75
CA THR A 106 -1.73 -0.66 6.23
C THR A 106 -1.97 0.32 7.36
N GLN A 107 -0.91 0.77 8.04
CA GLN A 107 -1.02 1.78 9.08
C GLN A 107 -1.14 3.16 8.44
N VAL A 108 -2.38 3.64 8.34
CA VAL A 108 -2.67 5.04 8.02
C VAL A 108 -2.72 5.80 9.35
N PRO A 109 -1.82 6.77 9.59
CA PRO A 109 -1.90 7.60 10.78
C PRO A 109 -3.19 8.42 10.76
N SER A 110 -3.72 8.72 11.93
CA SER A 110 -4.80 9.70 12.03
C SER A 110 -4.22 11.10 11.89
N PHE A 111 -4.86 11.95 11.10
CA PHE A 111 -4.49 13.35 10.93
C PHE A 111 -5.33 14.32 11.79
N TRP A 112 -6.21 13.77 12.64
CA TRP A 112 -6.81 14.51 13.76
C TRP A 112 -5.75 15.02 14.75
N HIS A 113 -5.75 16.32 15.00
CA HIS A 113 -4.97 16.96 16.05
C HIS A 113 -5.58 18.31 16.46
N VAL A 114 -5.27 18.76 17.67
CA VAL A 114 -5.70 20.07 18.16
C VAL A 114 -4.83 21.17 17.55
N SER A 115 -5.44 22.16 16.93
CA SER A 115 -4.73 23.23 16.22
C SER A 115 -5.42 24.59 16.38
N THR A 116 -4.65 25.67 16.21
CA THR A 116 -5.18 27.04 16.12
C THR A 116 -5.49 27.47 14.68
N PHE A 117 -5.12 26.63 13.69
CA PHE A 117 -5.36 26.90 12.28
C PHE A 117 -6.87 27.04 12.05
N ASN A 118 -7.33 28.17 11.49
CA ASN A 118 -8.75 28.51 11.26
C ASN A 118 -9.71 28.34 12.47
N ALA A 119 -9.21 28.06 13.66
CA ALA A 119 -10.02 27.85 14.87
C ALA A 119 -10.71 29.14 15.35
N GLY A 120 -10.17 30.31 15.00
CA GLY A 120 -10.81 31.60 15.27
C GLY A 120 -12.13 31.84 14.50
N ASN A 121 -12.49 30.95 13.57
CA ASN A 121 -13.79 30.99 12.87
C ASN A 121 -14.94 30.46 13.76
N PHE A 122 -14.61 29.69 14.80
CA PHE A 122 -15.56 29.24 15.81
C PHE A 122 -15.77 30.31 16.87
N ALA A 123 -16.79 30.18 17.72
CA ALA A 123 -17.21 31.19 18.70
C ALA A 123 -16.20 31.46 19.86
N GLY A 124 -14.90 31.34 19.62
CA GLY A 124 -13.80 31.50 20.57
C GLY A 124 -13.07 32.85 20.51
N ALA A 125 -12.21 33.08 21.51
CA ALA A 125 -11.34 34.26 21.58
C ALA A 125 -10.12 34.11 20.66
N ALA A 126 -9.32 35.19 20.51
CA ALA A 126 -8.03 35.07 19.83
C ALA A 126 -7.15 34.02 20.53
N GLY A 127 -6.73 33.00 19.80
CA GLY A 127 -5.99 31.86 20.33
C GLY A 127 -6.84 30.60 20.56
N ASN A 128 -8.12 30.59 20.16
CA ASN A 128 -8.98 29.41 20.15
C ASN A 128 -8.27 28.20 19.51
N GLN A 129 -8.45 27.03 20.09
CA GLN A 129 -8.03 25.76 19.53
C GLN A 129 -9.26 24.97 19.06
N ALA A 130 -9.12 24.19 18.01
CA ALA A 130 -10.15 23.31 17.50
C ALA A 130 -9.54 21.96 17.12
N MET A 131 -10.36 20.93 17.10
CA MET A 131 -9.96 19.63 16.55
C MET A 131 -9.93 19.72 15.02
N TRP A 132 -8.80 19.41 14.41
CA TRP A 132 -8.56 19.56 12.97
C TRP A 132 -8.03 18.27 12.37
N SER A 133 -8.62 17.83 11.26
CA SER A 133 -8.09 16.80 10.39
C SER A 133 -7.37 17.50 9.23
N GLY A 134 -6.05 17.39 9.19
CA GLY A 134 -5.21 18.07 8.19
C GLY A 134 -3.71 17.96 8.47
N VAL A 135 -2.90 18.56 7.60
CA VAL A 135 -1.45 18.70 7.77
C VAL A 135 -1.03 20.16 7.78
N GLU A 136 -0.01 20.49 8.57
CA GLU A 136 0.49 21.86 8.71
C GLU A 136 1.19 22.37 7.43
N ALA A 137 1.23 23.70 7.27
CA ALA A 137 1.95 24.36 6.19
C ALA A 137 3.42 23.92 6.11
N GLY A 138 3.89 23.55 4.92
CA GLY A 138 5.25 23.06 4.70
C GLY A 138 5.47 21.58 5.01
N THR A 139 4.41 20.80 5.24
CA THR A 139 4.50 19.34 5.37
C THR A 139 5.09 18.73 4.09
N ILE A 140 6.16 17.95 4.23
CA ILE A 140 6.82 17.29 3.11
C ILE A 140 5.87 16.27 2.48
N GLY A 141 5.74 16.30 1.16
CA GLY A 141 4.81 15.44 0.42
C GLY A 141 3.45 16.10 0.15
N TYR A 142 3.21 17.30 0.68
CA TYR A 142 1.99 18.07 0.47
C TYR A 142 2.35 19.43 -0.13
N PRO A 143 2.43 19.54 -1.47
CA PRO A 143 2.79 20.79 -2.12
C PRO A 143 1.88 21.97 -1.74
N ASN A 144 0.61 21.70 -1.45
CA ASN A 144 -0.39 22.71 -1.09
C ASN A 144 -0.80 22.67 0.39
N ALA A 145 0.12 22.34 1.29
CA ALA A 145 -0.14 22.44 2.72
C ALA A 145 -0.27 23.92 3.20
N PRO A 146 -1.13 24.25 4.18
CA PRO A 146 -1.92 23.33 5.00
C PRO A 146 -3.11 22.74 4.24
N GLY A 147 -3.37 21.45 4.42
CA GLY A 147 -4.32 20.73 3.57
C GLY A 147 -4.66 19.32 4.07
N TYR A 148 -5.26 18.50 3.22
CA TYR A 148 -5.50 17.07 3.45
C TYR A 148 -4.92 16.20 2.33
N GLY A 149 -4.96 14.88 2.51
CA GLY A 149 -4.31 13.92 1.61
C GLY A 149 -5.22 12.80 1.12
N ASN A 150 -4.62 11.92 0.32
CA ASN A 150 -5.33 10.81 -0.30
C ASN A 150 -5.43 9.61 0.66
N SER A 151 -6.56 8.90 0.58
CA SER A 151 -6.82 7.64 1.27
C SER A 151 -6.77 7.76 2.80
N TRP A 152 -7.22 8.90 3.31
CA TRP A 152 -7.36 9.14 4.74
C TRP A 152 -8.61 8.43 5.28
N ASN A 153 -8.50 7.95 6.51
CA ASN A 153 -9.62 7.39 7.26
C ASN A 153 -9.49 7.84 8.73
N ASP A 154 -9.81 9.11 8.93
CA ASP A 154 -9.63 9.85 10.16
C ASP A 154 -10.89 9.71 11.01
N ILE A 155 -10.75 9.15 12.22
CA ILE A 155 -11.90 8.84 13.07
C ILE A 155 -11.70 9.41 14.48
N LEU A 156 -12.72 10.12 14.96
CA LEU A 156 -12.85 10.58 16.34
C LEU A 156 -14.08 9.91 16.97
N VAL A 157 -13.92 9.28 18.13
CA VAL A 157 -14.98 8.51 18.80
C VAL A 157 -15.23 9.04 20.20
N PHE A 158 -16.50 9.22 20.52
CA PHE A 158 -16.99 9.38 21.89
C PHE A 158 -17.69 8.09 22.34
N SER A 159 -17.47 7.70 23.59
CA SER A 159 -18.18 6.58 24.21
C SER A 159 -18.56 6.90 25.65
N GLU A 160 -19.79 6.60 26.04
CA GLU A 160 -20.29 6.72 27.41
C GLU A 160 -21.05 5.45 27.81
N THR A 161 -20.71 4.89 28.97
CA THR A 161 -21.46 3.75 29.55
C THR A 161 -22.82 4.23 30.07
N VAL A 162 -23.88 3.57 29.64
CA VAL A 162 -25.26 3.90 30.01
C VAL A 162 -26.01 2.69 30.57
N THR A 163 -27.25 2.91 31.01
CA THR A 163 -28.05 1.83 31.59
C THR A 163 -28.51 0.84 30.52
N MET A 164 -28.15 -0.43 30.65
CA MET A 164 -28.58 -1.46 29.71
C MET A 164 -30.10 -1.70 29.72
N GLY A 165 -30.63 -2.12 28.58
CA GLY A 165 -32.02 -2.61 28.45
C GLY A 165 -33.10 -1.52 28.43
N VAL A 166 -32.72 -0.25 28.37
CA VAL A 166 -33.62 0.89 28.16
C VAL A 166 -33.22 1.67 26.91
N ALA A 167 -34.14 2.49 26.40
CA ALA A 167 -33.85 3.39 25.29
C ALA A 167 -33.25 4.69 25.83
N HIS A 168 -32.35 5.30 25.05
CA HIS A 168 -31.67 6.55 25.40
C HIS A 168 -31.90 7.62 24.32
N SER A 169 -32.19 8.85 24.76
CA SER A 169 -32.25 10.03 23.90
C SER A 169 -30.91 10.73 23.92
N VAL A 170 -30.19 10.71 22.80
CA VAL A 170 -28.83 11.24 22.66
C VAL A 170 -28.84 12.44 21.72
N ARG A 171 -28.36 13.59 22.17
CA ARG A 171 -28.14 14.78 21.35
C ARG A 171 -26.65 15.03 21.20
N LEU A 172 -26.21 15.21 19.96
CA LEU A 172 -24.87 15.68 19.60
C LEU A 172 -25.03 17.02 18.88
N ALA A 173 -24.34 18.04 19.38
CA ALA A 173 -24.30 19.35 18.75
C ALA A 173 -22.88 19.92 18.77
N PHE A 174 -22.46 20.54 17.67
CA PHE A 174 -21.14 21.16 17.52
C PHE A 174 -21.11 22.11 16.32
N GLU A 175 -20.03 22.88 16.22
CA GLU A 175 -19.71 23.73 15.07
C GLU A 175 -18.61 23.07 14.23
N TYR A 176 -18.69 23.17 12.91
CA TYR A 176 -17.69 22.59 12.02
C TYR A 176 -17.45 23.39 10.74
N ASN A 177 -16.24 23.24 10.20
CA ASN A 177 -15.89 23.60 8.83
C ASN A 177 -15.41 22.37 8.10
N HIS A 178 -15.62 22.30 6.79
CA HIS A 178 -15.12 21.25 5.91
C HIS A 178 -14.68 21.86 4.58
N ASP A 179 -13.62 21.30 3.99
CA ASP A 179 -13.09 21.72 2.69
C ASP A 179 -12.38 20.54 2.02
N SER A 180 -13.10 19.88 1.11
CA SER A 180 -12.72 18.58 0.54
C SER A 180 -13.25 18.42 -0.89
N GLU A 181 -12.75 17.43 -1.64
CA GLU A 181 -13.15 17.21 -3.02
C GLU A 181 -14.67 16.96 -3.12
N PRO A 182 -15.41 17.79 -3.90
CA PRO A 182 -16.86 17.64 -4.02
C PRO A 182 -17.29 16.29 -4.63
N GLY A 183 -17.98 15.47 -3.83
CA GLY A 183 -18.61 14.22 -4.26
C GLY A 183 -17.73 12.97 -4.17
N TYR A 184 -16.49 13.09 -3.69
CA TYR A 184 -15.53 11.99 -3.57
C TYR A 184 -15.03 11.81 -2.14
N ASP A 185 -14.72 12.92 -1.47
CA ASP A 185 -14.23 12.95 -0.10
C ASP A 185 -15.32 13.42 0.87
N PHE A 186 -15.42 12.80 2.04
CA PHE A 186 -16.57 12.99 2.92
C PHE A 186 -16.21 13.22 4.38
N PHE A 187 -16.71 14.32 4.93
CA PHE A 187 -16.89 14.52 6.36
C PHE A 187 -18.21 13.87 6.81
N GLY A 188 -18.16 13.08 7.88
CA GLY A 188 -19.27 12.24 8.34
C GLY A 188 -19.50 12.28 9.84
N VAL A 189 -20.76 12.07 10.23
CA VAL A 189 -21.18 11.90 11.63
C VAL A 189 -22.10 10.69 11.72
N ASP A 190 -21.81 9.79 12.65
CA ASP A 190 -22.58 8.56 12.86
C ASP A 190 -22.83 8.29 14.34
N TYR A 191 -23.82 7.43 14.63
CA TYR A 191 -23.98 6.80 15.94
C TYR A 191 -23.99 5.27 15.79
N ASP A 192 -23.53 4.57 16.82
CA ASP A 192 -23.57 3.10 16.87
C ASP A 192 -24.98 2.63 17.25
N SER A 193 -25.52 1.72 16.46
CA SER A 193 -26.77 1.00 16.73
C SER A 193 -26.55 -0.49 16.53
N ALA A 194 -26.48 -1.25 17.62
CA ALA A 194 -26.25 -2.70 17.64
C ALA A 194 -24.99 -3.14 16.86
N GLY A 195 -23.89 -2.40 16.97
CA GLY A 195 -22.63 -2.66 16.27
C GLY A 195 -22.61 -2.19 14.82
N THR A 196 -23.64 -1.48 14.38
CA THR A 196 -23.73 -0.88 13.04
C THR A 196 -23.70 0.63 13.16
N TRP A 197 -22.77 1.29 12.45
CA TRP A 197 -22.73 2.74 12.37
C TRP A 197 -23.85 3.27 11.47
N ILE A 198 -24.69 4.14 12.03
CA ILE A 198 -25.82 4.75 11.35
C ILE A 198 -25.51 6.22 11.08
N ASN A 199 -25.56 6.59 9.80
CA ASN A 199 -25.20 7.92 9.33
C ASN A 199 -26.24 8.99 9.72
N LEU A 200 -25.74 10.10 10.25
CA LEU A 200 -26.48 11.32 10.59
C LEU A 200 -26.12 12.49 9.67
N LEU A 201 -24.87 12.55 9.23
CA LEU A 201 -24.36 13.54 8.29
C LEU A 201 -23.33 12.89 7.37
N SER A 202 -23.36 13.25 6.09
CA SER A 202 -22.29 12.99 5.13
C SER A 202 -22.26 14.16 4.16
N VAL A 203 -21.18 14.92 4.17
CA VAL A 203 -21.00 16.12 3.35
C VAL A 203 -19.62 16.13 2.70
N SER A 204 -19.55 16.71 1.52
CA SER A 204 -18.34 16.88 0.70
C SER A 204 -18.33 18.29 0.14
N GLY A 205 -17.20 18.75 -0.38
CA GLY A 205 -17.05 20.13 -0.84
C GLY A 205 -16.66 21.04 0.32
N THR A 206 -17.18 22.28 0.30
CA THR A 206 -16.78 23.30 1.25
C THR A 206 -17.95 24.13 1.75
N ASN A 207 -17.86 24.61 2.99
CA ASN A 207 -18.72 25.66 3.54
C ASN A 207 -18.06 27.05 3.57
N ASP A 208 -17.02 27.26 2.78
CA ASP A 208 -16.44 28.57 2.56
C ASP A 208 -17.39 29.52 1.79
N ASP A 209 -16.99 30.79 1.64
CA ASP A 209 -17.71 31.79 0.86
C ASP A 209 -17.31 31.85 -0.63
N GLY A 210 -16.62 30.82 -1.13
CA GLY A 210 -16.01 30.75 -2.45
C GLY A 210 -14.71 31.54 -2.61
N SER A 211 -14.19 32.13 -1.53
CA SER A 211 -12.89 32.82 -1.50
C SER A 211 -11.88 32.19 -0.53
N GLY A 212 -12.16 31.00 0.00
CA GLY A 212 -11.36 30.32 1.02
C GLY A 212 -11.55 30.88 2.43
N THR A 213 -12.62 31.66 2.66
CA THR A 213 -12.96 32.21 3.97
C THR A 213 -14.17 31.49 4.54
N PHE A 214 -14.16 31.16 5.83
CA PHE A 214 -15.25 30.50 6.54
C PHE A 214 -15.96 31.50 7.48
N PRO A 215 -16.77 32.44 6.95
CA PRO A 215 -17.35 33.52 7.74
C PRO A 215 -18.40 33.03 8.75
N THR A 216 -18.95 31.83 8.56
CA THR A 216 -19.90 31.23 9.49
C THR A 216 -19.69 29.72 9.49
N PRO A 217 -19.35 29.12 10.65
CA PRO A 217 -19.22 27.68 10.74
C PRO A 217 -20.58 27.01 10.49
N ALA A 218 -20.55 25.82 9.90
CA ALA A 218 -21.72 24.97 9.82
C ALA A 218 -22.06 24.44 11.23
N ILE A 219 -23.35 24.19 11.46
CA ILE A 219 -23.85 23.72 12.76
C ILE A 219 -24.41 22.32 12.57
N PHE A 220 -23.87 21.37 13.32
CA PHE A 220 -24.52 20.08 13.53
C PHE A 220 -25.28 20.12 14.85
N ASP A 221 -26.56 19.75 14.82
CA ASP A 221 -27.40 19.62 16.01
C ASP A 221 -28.48 18.59 15.73
N GLN A 222 -28.27 17.36 16.22
CA GLN A 222 -29.20 16.25 16.01
C GLN A 222 -29.46 15.51 17.30
N THR A 223 -30.70 15.05 17.46
CA THR A 223 -31.10 14.16 18.55
C THR A 223 -31.57 12.84 17.97
N VAL A 224 -30.97 11.74 18.44
CA VAL A 224 -31.31 10.37 18.08
C VAL A 224 -31.87 9.64 19.30
N ASN A 225 -32.80 8.72 19.06
CA ASN A 225 -33.30 7.81 20.10
C ASN A 225 -32.74 6.42 19.82
N ILE A 226 -31.79 5.98 20.64
CA ILE A 226 -31.20 4.65 20.53
C ILE A 226 -32.14 3.67 21.25
N PRO A 227 -32.73 2.69 20.55
CA PRO A 227 -33.66 1.74 21.17
C PRO A 227 -32.99 0.85 22.22
N ALA A 228 -33.80 0.32 23.13
CA ALA A 228 -33.35 -0.70 24.08
C ALA A 228 -32.80 -1.93 23.33
N GLY A 229 -31.61 -2.37 23.70
CA GLY A 229 -30.92 -3.50 23.06
C GLY A 229 -30.13 -3.13 21.79
N SER A 230 -30.04 -1.84 21.44
CA SER A 230 -29.28 -1.34 20.30
C SER A 230 -28.05 -0.50 20.70
N LEU A 231 -27.63 -0.57 21.97
CA LEU A 231 -26.39 0.09 22.42
C LEU A 231 -25.15 -0.52 21.75
N GLY A 232 -24.11 0.28 21.62
CA GLY A 232 -22.81 -0.11 21.09
C GLY A 232 -21.93 -0.82 22.13
N GLY A 233 -20.68 -1.07 21.75
CA GLY A 233 -19.68 -1.69 22.64
C GLY A 233 -20.07 -3.12 23.02
N ALA A 234 -20.10 -3.43 24.32
CA ALA A 234 -20.60 -4.70 24.84
C ALA A 234 -22.13 -4.73 25.01
N GLY A 235 -22.85 -3.74 24.44
CA GLY A 235 -24.29 -3.54 24.58
C GLY A 235 -24.67 -2.60 25.73
N ASP A 236 -23.71 -1.83 26.23
CA ASP A 236 -23.83 -0.94 27.39
C ASP A 236 -23.33 0.49 27.12
N GLU A 237 -22.98 0.84 25.88
CA GLU A 237 -22.42 2.14 25.53
C GLU A 237 -23.27 2.91 24.51
N VAL A 238 -23.39 4.22 24.72
CA VAL A 238 -23.69 5.16 23.64
C VAL A 238 -22.38 5.52 22.96
N ARG A 239 -22.28 5.30 21.65
CA ARG A 239 -21.07 5.62 20.87
C ARG A 239 -21.42 6.53 19.71
N LEU A 240 -20.63 7.59 19.56
CA LEU A 240 -20.74 8.58 18.51
C LEU A 240 -19.42 8.62 17.76
N ARG A 241 -19.49 8.82 16.43
CA ARG A 241 -18.33 8.90 15.56
C ARG A 241 -18.40 10.14 14.72
N ILE A 242 -17.29 10.85 14.62
CA ILE A 242 -17.05 11.89 13.62
C ILE A 242 -15.86 11.44 12.78
N SER A 243 -15.97 11.52 11.46
CA SER A 243 -14.96 10.98 10.56
C SER A 243 -14.71 11.83 9.34
N PHE A 244 -13.50 11.74 8.79
CA PHE A 244 -13.18 12.17 7.44
C PHE A 244 -12.59 11.01 6.65
N VAL A 245 -13.10 10.80 5.43
CA VAL A 245 -12.62 9.76 4.52
C VAL A 245 -12.34 10.38 3.17
N SER A 246 -11.14 10.13 2.62
CA SER A 246 -10.78 10.49 1.25
C SER A 246 -10.49 9.26 0.40
N ASP A 247 -10.66 9.39 -0.91
CA ASP A 247 -10.38 8.31 -1.86
C ASP A 247 -8.91 8.31 -2.34
N GLY A 248 -8.60 7.72 -3.49
CA GLY A 248 -7.21 7.64 -3.99
C GLY A 248 -6.64 8.93 -4.59
N ALA A 249 -7.48 9.91 -4.89
CA ALA A 249 -7.19 11.22 -5.50
C ALA A 249 -8.52 11.95 -5.72
N ALA A 250 -8.65 13.25 -5.44
CA ALA A 250 -7.63 14.31 -5.51
C ALA A 250 -7.52 15.13 -4.20
N SER A 251 -6.31 15.62 -3.88
CA SER A 251 -6.08 16.41 -2.65
C SER A 251 -4.86 17.33 -2.70
N ASP A 252 -4.58 18.02 -1.58
CA ASP A 252 -3.40 18.90 -1.44
C ASP A 252 -2.07 18.14 -1.52
N GLU A 253 -2.12 16.81 -1.36
CA GLU A 253 -0.97 15.89 -1.53
C GLU A 253 -0.54 15.79 -3.00
N ASP A 254 -1.49 15.79 -3.93
CA ASP A 254 -1.25 15.51 -5.36
C ASP A 254 -1.53 16.69 -6.30
N VAL A 255 -2.00 17.83 -5.76
CA VAL A 255 -2.22 19.10 -6.49
C VAL A 255 -3.34 18.97 -7.54
N PHE A 256 -4.20 17.95 -7.42
CA PHE A 256 -5.40 17.84 -8.25
C PHE A 256 -6.62 18.53 -7.63
N PHE A 257 -6.58 18.77 -6.31
CA PHE A 257 -7.55 19.57 -5.57
C PHE A 257 -6.84 20.37 -4.48
N ASP A 258 -7.22 21.63 -4.30
CA ASP A 258 -6.60 22.52 -3.31
C ASP A 258 -7.65 22.90 -2.27
N SER A 259 -7.41 22.53 -1.02
CA SER A 259 -8.20 23.00 0.12
C SER A 259 -7.58 24.25 0.73
N THR A 260 -8.41 25.03 1.42
CA THR A 260 -8.03 26.27 2.12
C THR A 260 -8.02 26.10 3.64
N ALA A 261 -8.63 25.03 4.14
CA ALA A 261 -8.74 24.72 5.56
C ALA A 261 -8.32 23.29 5.94
N GLY A 262 -7.80 22.49 5.00
CA GLY A 262 -7.71 21.04 5.19
C GLY A 262 -9.09 20.38 5.26
N ALA A 263 -9.11 19.09 5.57
CA ALA A 263 -10.31 18.26 5.43
C ALA A 263 -11.51 18.79 6.24
N CYS A 264 -11.34 18.94 7.55
CA CYS A 264 -12.40 19.44 8.41
C CYS A 264 -11.90 19.88 9.80
N GLN A 265 -12.68 20.76 10.42
CA GLN A 265 -12.43 21.35 11.73
C GLN A 265 -13.69 21.30 12.57
N ILE A 266 -13.56 20.96 13.86
CA ILE A 266 -14.69 20.78 14.76
C ILE A 266 -14.39 21.48 16.09
N ASP A 267 -15.41 22.13 16.64
CA ASP A 267 -15.31 22.80 17.93
C ASP A 267 -16.68 22.86 18.64
N ASN A 268 -16.69 23.25 19.91
CA ASN A 268 -17.86 23.51 20.74
C ASN A 268 -18.81 22.29 20.83
N ILE A 269 -18.24 21.09 20.97
CA ILE A 269 -18.99 19.85 21.03
C ILE A 269 -19.76 19.75 22.35
N ASN A 270 -21.03 19.38 22.26
CA ASN A 270 -21.91 19.13 23.38
C ASN A 270 -22.65 17.80 23.18
N VAL A 271 -22.47 16.88 24.13
CA VAL A 271 -23.20 15.60 24.18
C VAL A 271 -24.19 15.62 25.33
N THR A 272 -25.46 15.41 25.04
CA THR A 272 -26.52 15.28 26.04
C THR A 272 -27.18 13.91 25.94
N ILE A 273 -27.29 13.19 27.06
CA ILE A 273 -27.98 11.89 27.14
C ILE A 273 -29.11 12.01 28.15
N ASP A 274 -30.33 11.67 27.73
CA ASP A 274 -31.56 11.72 28.53
C ASP A 274 -31.80 13.09 29.22
N GLY A 275 -31.38 14.16 28.54
CA GLY A 275 -31.48 15.54 29.02
C GLY A 275 -30.36 15.98 29.97
N GLY A 276 -29.44 15.09 30.35
CA GLY A 276 -28.22 15.43 31.09
C GLY A 276 -27.07 15.77 30.15
N LEU A 277 -26.38 16.89 30.40
CA LEU A 277 -25.14 17.23 29.69
C LEU A 277 -24.03 16.29 30.19
N ILE A 278 -23.45 15.52 29.28
CA ILE A 278 -22.46 14.48 29.57
C ILE A 278 -21.05 14.97 29.26
N SER A 279 -20.85 15.55 28.08
CA SER A 279 -19.54 15.99 27.61
C SER A 279 -19.61 17.36 26.93
N THR A 280 -18.56 18.15 27.14
CA THR A 280 -18.31 19.42 26.47
C THR A 280 -16.84 19.47 26.04
N ALA A 281 -16.57 19.54 24.74
CA ALA A 281 -15.22 19.66 24.20
C ALA A 281 -15.09 20.94 23.37
N ASP A 282 -14.20 21.82 23.80
CA ASP A 282 -13.81 23.06 23.11
C ASP A 282 -12.33 23.04 22.72
N PHE A 283 -11.60 21.96 23.05
CA PHE A 283 -10.20 21.73 22.72
C PHE A 283 -9.21 22.80 23.23
N ASP A 284 -9.67 23.68 24.13
CA ASP A 284 -8.88 24.70 24.83
C ASP A 284 -8.38 24.19 26.20
N GLY A 285 -8.41 22.87 26.42
CA GLY A 285 -7.98 22.21 27.66
C GLY A 285 -9.11 21.96 28.65
N ALA A 286 -10.35 21.90 28.18
CA ALA A 286 -11.50 21.48 28.97
C ALA A 286 -11.40 19.99 29.33
N ALA A 287 -12.05 19.59 30.43
CA ALA A 287 -12.04 18.19 30.86
C ALA A 287 -12.68 17.25 29.84
N GLY A 288 -13.73 17.70 29.13
CA GLY A 288 -14.45 16.90 28.14
C GLY A 288 -13.72 16.71 26.81
N ASP A 289 -12.61 17.43 26.58
CA ASP A 289 -11.73 17.19 25.43
C ASP A 289 -11.19 15.75 25.45
N GLY A 290 -10.96 15.21 26.65
CA GLY A 290 -10.49 13.84 26.85
C GLY A 290 -11.53 12.75 26.59
N ASP A 291 -12.81 13.12 26.44
CA ASP A 291 -13.88 12.16 26.14
C ASP A 291 -13.89 11.75 24.65
N TRP A 292 -13.24 12.55 23.79
CA TRP A 292 -13.14 12.31 22.36
C TRP A 292 -11.79 11.71 22.02
N VAL A 293 -11.80 10.42 21.67
CA VAL A 293 -10.59 9.64 21.43
C VAL A 293 -10.37 9.51 19.94
N ILE A 294 -9.16 9.84 19.48
CA ILE A 294 -8.71 9.54 18.13
C ILE A 294 -8.65 8.02 17.97
N PHE A 295 -9.41 7.49 17.04
CA PHE A 295 -9.46 6.07 16.73
C PHE A 295 -8.54 5.80 15.55
N GLU A 296 -7.43 5.12 15.81
CA GLU A 296 -6.53 4.67 14.76
C GLU A 296 -7.20 3.58 13.94
N SER A 297 -7.10 3.69 12.61
CA SER A 297 -7.58 2.65 11.70
C SER A 297 -6.91 1.31 12.02
N PRO A 298 -7.63 0.17 11.94
CA PRO A 298 -7.00 -1.13 12.06
C PRO A 298 -5.86 -1.27 11.06
N PHE A 299 -4.75 -1.83 11.53
CA PHE A 299 -3.56 -2.08 10.71
C PHE A 299 -3.05 -3.50 10.98
N ALA A 300 -2.45 -4.13 9.97
CA ALA A 300 -2.01 -5.52 10.07
C ALA A 300 -0.81 -5.68 11.01
N GLY A 301 0.08 -4.68 11.05
CA GLY A 301 1.32 -4.66 11.82
C GLY A 301 2.55 -4.76 10.93
N ASP A 302 3.65 -4.14 11.37
CA ASP A 302 4.98 -4.23 10.76
C ASP A 302 5.76 -5.46 11.30
N TYR A 303 5.75 -6.55 10.54
CA TYR A 303 6.47 -7.79 10.86
C TYR A 303 7.86 -7.87 10.20
N ALA A 304 8.35 -6.78 9.61
CA ALA A 304 9.63 -6.80 8.93
C ALA A 304 10.78 -6.95 9.94
N ARG A 305 11.62 -7.99 9.79
CA ARG A 305 12.76 -8.28 10.68
C ARG A 305 13.91 -8.92 9.92
N ILE A 306 15.10 -8.89 10.54
CA ILE A 306 16.28 -9.61 10.03
C ILE A 306 16.43 -10.94 10.76
N PHE A 307 16.52 -12.02 9.99
CA PHE A 307 16.66 -13.40 10.48
C PHE A 307 18.04 -13.95 10.13
N SER A 308 18.84 -14.32 11.15
CA SER A 308 20.21 -14.83 11.00
C SER A 308 20.33 -16.34 10.79
N ARG A 309 19.21 -17.09 10.85
CA ARG A 309 19.20 -18.56 10.81
C ARG A 309 18.01 -19.11 10.05
N PHE A 310 17.86 -18.69 8.80
CA PHE A 310 16.85 -19.27 7.94
C PHE A 310 17.25 -20.69 7.50
N ALA A 311 16.50 -21.70 7.92
CA ALA A 311 16.74 -23.08 7.51
C ALA A 311 16.04 -23.37 6.17
N ALA A 312 16.78 -23.29 5.06
CA ALA A 312 16.27 -23.67 3.75
C ALA A 312 16.10 -25.20 3.61
N LEU A 313 15.18 -25.64 2.74
CA LEU A 313 14.95 -27.07 2.44
C LEU A 313 16.18 -27.78 1.87
N ASP A 314 17.05 -27.07 1.14
CA ASP A 314 18.30 -27.59 0.59
C ASP A 314 19.49 -26.93 1.31
N PRO A 315 20.10 -27.61 2.31
CA PRO A 315 21.24 -27.07 3.04
C PRO A 315 22.45 -26.75 2.16
N CYS A 316 22.60 -27.41 1.01
CA CYS A 316 23.72 -27.16 0.09
C CYS A 316 23.55 -25.87 -0.72
N ARG A 317 22.35 -25.30 -0.73
CA ARG A 317 22.02 -24.01 -1.37
C ARG A 317 21.48 -23.00 -0.36
N ALA A 318 21.68 -23.26 0.94
CA ALA A 318 21.23 -22.37 1.99
C ALA A 318 22.02 -21.06 1.94
N ASN A 319 21.30 -19.96 2.16
CA ASN A 319 21.92 -18.71 2.47
C ASN A 319 22.00 -18.59 4.00
N LEU A 320 23.23 -18.50 4.52
CA LEU A 320 23.48 -18.46 5.96
C LEU A 320 23.72 -17.03 6.47
N SER A 321 23.73 -16.04 5.57
CA SER A 321 23.73 -14.64 5.98
C SER A 321 22.39 -14.27 6.65
N PRO A 322 22.40 -13.24 7.52
CA PRO A 322 21.20 -12.54 7.90
C PRO A 322 20.38 -12.05 6.69
N GLN A 323 19.06 -12.22 6.76
CA GLN A 323 18.15 -11.87 5.66
C GLN A 323 16.95 -11.12 6.20
N PHE A 324 16.48 -10.11 5.47
CA PHE A 324 15.28 -9.37 5.83
C PHE A 324 14.04 -10.11 5.37
N GLY A 325 13.08 -10.38 6.25
CA GLY A 325 11.81 -11.03 5.93
C GLY A 325 10.66 -10.46 6.74
N PHE A 326 9.45 -10.99 6.54
CA PHE A 326 8.20 -10.44 7.09
C PHE A 326 7.41 -11.51 7.86
N ILE A 327 8.15 -12.36 8.59
CA ILE A 327 7.59 -13.53 9.27
C ILE A 327 7.03 -13.11 10.63
N ASP A 328 5.81 -13.53 10.92
CA ASP A 328 5.19 -13.34 12.23
C ASP A 328 5.70 -14.40 13.21
N ASP A 329 6.80 -14.06 13.89
CA ASP A 329 7.53 -14.95 14.81
C ASP A 329 7.00 -14.95 16.25
N GLY A 330 5.80 -14.40 16.46
CA GLY A 330 5.13 -14.32 17.76
C GLY A 330 5.68 -13.24 18.69
N ARG A 331 6.52 -12.34 18.18
CA ARG A 331 6.83 -11.06 18.83
C ARG A 331 5.86 -10.00 18.33
N ALA A 332 5.59 -9.00 19.17
CA ALA A 332 4.77 -7.86 18.75
C ALA A 332 5.43 -7.13 17.55
N PRO A 333 4.66 -6.74 16.51
CA PRO A 333 5.20 -6.03 15.35
C PRO A 333 5.77 -4.67 15.76
N HIS A 334 6.59 -4.04 14.91
CA HIS A 334 7.37 -2.86 15.28
C HIS A 334 6.50 -1.64 15.66
N ASN A 335 5.32 -1.54 15.06
CA ASN A 335 4.36 -0.46 15.24
C ASN A 335 3.20 -0.80 16.21
N SER A 336 3.27 -1.91 16.96
CA SER A 336 2.24 -2.26 17.96
C SER A 336 2.84 -2.94 19.19
N PRO A 337 2.34 -2.65 20.41
CA PRO A 337 2.69 -3.40 21.60
C PRO A 337 1.99 -4.78 21.67
N VAL A 338 0.99 -5.02 20.82
CA VAL A 338 0.19 -6.26 20.81
C VAL A 338 0.84 -7.30 19.93
N SER A 339 0.94 -8.54 20.41
CA SER A 339 1.40 -9.66 19.58
C SER A 339 0.23 -10.58 19.21
N THR A 340 0.27 -11.13 18.01
CA THR A 340 -0.61 -12.21 17.53
C THR A 340 -0.32 -13.56 18.22
N GLY A 341 0.87 -13.71 18.83
CA GLY A 341 1.39 -15.00 19.29
C GLY A 341 2.10 -15.81 18.19
N GLY A 342 2.14 -15.31 16.96
CA GLY A 342 2.87 -15.87 15.84
C GLY A 342 1.97 -16.64 14.88
N GLU A 343 2.23 -16.47 13.59
CA GLU A 343 1.50 -17.17 12.53
C GLU A 343 2.28 -18.42 12.13
N THR A 344 1.64 -19.60 12.09
CA THR A 344 2.32 -20.86 11.82
C THR A 344 1.64 -21.66 10.73
N SER A 345 2.43 -22.45 9.99
CA SER A 345 1.89 -23.40 9.02
C SER A 345 2.09 -24.84 9.48
N ALA A 346 1.06 -25.66 9.33
CA ALA A 346 1.15 -27.11 9.52
C ALA A 346 1.80 -27.83 8.32
N ILE A 347 1.85 -27.17 7.15
CA ILE A 347 2.33 -27.74 5.89
C ILE A 347 3.85 -27.57 5.77
N TRP A 348 4.38 -26.41 6.15
CA TRP A 348 5.78 -26.05 5.95
C TRP A 348 6.59 -26.18 7.24
N GLN A 349 7.61 -27.04 7.22
CA GLN A 349 8.43 -27.39 8.40
C GLN A 349 9.88 -26.87 8.31
N TYR A 350 10.11 -25.79 7.57
CA TYR A 350 11.43 -25.18 7.37
C TYR A 350 11.34 -23.67 7.63
N GLY A 351 12.46 -22.96 7.50
CA GLY A 351 12.55 -21.52 7.75
C GLY A 351 13.06 -21.23 9.16
N ILE A 352 12.35 -20.38 9.92
CA ILE A 352 12.74 -20.05 11.29
C ILE A 352 12.17 -21.05 12.29
N LEU A 353 12.83 -21.17 13.45
CA LEU A 353 12.40 -22.08 14.51
C LEU A 353 10.97 -21.72 14.97
N GLY A 354 10.07 -22.70 14.98
CA GLY A 354 8.66 -22.50 15.35
C GLY A 354 7.66 -22.75 14.21
N ASN A 355 8.14 -23.02 12.99
CA ASN A 355 7.31 -23.12 11.77
C ASN A 355 6.51 -21.84 11.51
N PHE A 356 7.06 -20.70 11.93
CA PHE A 356 6.44 -19.41 11.72
C PHE A 356 6.50 -19.02 10.25
N VAL A 357 5.44 -18.38 9.77
CA VAL A 357 5.26 -17.96 8.38
C VAL A 357 4.86 -16.48 8.30
N VAL A 358 4.79 -15.93 7.10
CA VAL A 358 4.21 -14.59 6.91
C VAL A 358 2.77 -14.58 7.42
N ASN A 359 2.35 -13.50 8.08
CA ASN A 359 0.99 -13.40 8.56
C ASN A 359 -0.02 -13.39 7.39
N TYR A 360 -1.01 -14.29 7.43
CA TYR A 360 -2.10 -14.41 6.44
C TYR A 360 -3.49 -14.26 7.08
N SER A 361 -3.53 -13.74 8.31
CA SER A 361 -4.74 -13.60 9.12
C SER A 361 -5.04 -12.13 9.46
N GLY A 362 -4.46 -11.20 8.70
CA GLY A 362 -4.53 -9.76 8.95
C GLY A 362 -3.82 -9.25 10.21
N GLY A 363 -2.96 -10.07 10.82
CA GLY A 363 -2.07 -9.66 11.91
C GLY A 363 -2.81 -9.15 13.15
N VAL A 364 -2.37 -8.01 13.70
CA VAL A 364 -2.97 -7.42 14.92
C VAL A 364 -4.35 -6.80 14.67
N SER A 365 -4.77 -6.68 13.40
CA SER A 365 -6.12 -6.26 13.03
C SER A 365 -7.16 -7.38 13.15
N PHE A 366 -6.74 -8.63 13.33
CA PHE A 366 -7.62 -9.81 13.34
C PHE A 366 -8.47 -9.93 12.06
N ASN A 367 -7.80 -9.91 10.91
CA ASN A 367 -8.41 -10.07 9.58
C ASN A 367 -9.35 -8.91 9.18
N GLN A 368 -9.12 -7.71 9.73
CA GLN A 368 -9.82 -6.50 9.28
C GLN A 368 -9.10 -5.82 8.11
N VAL A 369 -7.79 -5.97 8.03
CA VAL A 369 -6.97 -5.53 6.89
C VAL A 369 -5.96 -6.60 6.50
N GLU A 370 -5.68 -6.71 5.21
CA GLU A 370 -4.69 -7.63 4.66
C GLU A 370 -3.26 -7.09 4.85
N LEU A 371 -2.28 -7.98 5.01
CA LEU A 371 -0.89 -7.59 5.27
C LEU A 371 -0.28 -6.80 4.11
N TYR A 372 0.34 -5.66 4.40
CA TYR A 372 1.21 -4.95 3.47
C TYR A 372 2.39 -4.34 4.22
N ASN A 373 3.56 -4.97 4.12
CA ASN A 373 4.79 -4.49 4.75
C ASN A 373 5.90 -4.26 3.72
N GLU A 374 6.69 -3.23 3.95
CA GLU A 374 7.85 -2.88 3.13
C GLU A 374 9.07 -2.61 4.00
N ILE A 375 10.24 -2.71 3.37
CA ILE A 375 11.49 -2.16 3.87
C ILE A 375 12.02 -1.15 2.87
N TRP A 376 12.48 0.00 3.35
CA TRP A 376 12.97 1.09 2.53
C TRP A 376 14.46 1.29 2.76
N SER A 377 15.22 1.42 1.67
CA SER A 377 16.65 1.69 1.74
C SER A 377 16.93 3.07 2.32
N PRO A 378 18.14 3.29 2.88
CA PRO A 378 18.68 4.65 2.99
C PRO A 378 18.60 5.41 1.66
N GLU A 379 18.71 6.73 1.74
CA GLU A 379 18.92 7.54 0.53
C GLU A 379 20.24 7.14 -0.14
N ILE A 380 20.18 6.83 -1.43
CA ILE A 380 21.33 6.45 -2.24
C ILE A 380 21.65 7.63 -3.14
N ASP A 381 22.83 8.23 -2.96
CA ASP A 381 23.31 9.29 -3.83
C ASP A 381 23.48 8.77 -5.26
N TRP A 382 22.95 9.53 -6.22
CA TRP A 382 23.07 9.18 -7.63
C TRP A 382 24.48 9.42 -8.19
N ASP A 383 25.15 10.43 -7.63
CA ASP A 383 26.50 10.85 -8.00
C ASP A 383 27.47 10.49 -6.88
N LEU A 384 28.39 9.57 -7.18
CA LEU A 384 29.41 9.14 -6.23
C LEU A 384 30.60 10.09 -6.27
N PRO A 385 31.34 10.27 -5.16
CA PRO A 385 32.53 11.12 -5.18
C PRO A 385 33.57 10.65 -6.22
N GLY A 386 33.85 11.48 -7.23
CA GLY A 386 34.85 11.16 -8.25
C GLY A 386 34.43 11.61 -9.64
N THR A 387 34.93 10.91 -10.67
CA THR A 387 34.52 11.12 -12.08
C THR A 387 34.17 9.82 -12.79
N ASP A 388 34.10 8.70 -12.04
CA ASP A 388 33.97 7.36 -12.63
C ASP A 388 32.58 7.12 -13.22
N ASP A 389 31.63 7.96 -12.82
CA ASP A 389 30.20 7.83 -13.03
C ASP A 389 29.57 9.03 -13.78
N ASP A 390 30.40 10.02 -14.14
CA ASP A 390 30.06 11.27 -14.85
C ASP A 390 29.65 11.15 -16.33
N ALA A 391 29.82 10.00 -16.98
CA ALA A 391 29.49 9.90 -18.41
C ALA A 391 28.02 9.53 -18.63
N ALA A 392 27.49 9.89 -19.80
CA ALA A 392 26.10 9.62 -20.19
C ALA A 392 25.63 8.19 -19.85
N VAL A 393 24.69 8.11 -18.91
CA VAL A 393 24.08 6.88 -18.39
C VAL A 393 22.67 6.75 -18.96
N GLY A 394 22.28 5.54 -19.35
CA GLY A 394 20.92 5.27 -19.86
C GLY A 394 20.24 4.06 -19.23
N GLY A 395 20.99 3.20 -18.51
CA GLY A 395 20.47 1.97 -17.91
C GLY A 395 20.67 1.93 -16.40
N VAL A 396 19.69 1.40 -15.68
CA VAL A 396 19.70 1.25 -14.22
C VAL A 396 19.05 -0.07 -13.86
N PHE A 397 19.71 -0.84 -12.98
CA PHE A 397 19.18 -2.09 -12.47
C PHE A 397 19.15 -2.14 -10.95
N LEU A 398 18.12 -2.81 -10.43
CA LEU A 398 18.01 -3.29 -9.06
C LEU A 398 18.28 -4.80 -9.06
N ARG A 399 19.24 -5.25 -8.26
CA ARG A 399 19.56 -6.66 -8.04
C ARG A 399 19.30 -7.05 -6.59
N LYS A 400 18.84 -8.30 -6.39
CA LYS A 400 18.62 -8.89 -5.07
C LYS A 400 18.70 -10.42 -5.13
N THR A 401 19.05 -11.02 -4.01
CA THR A 401 18.81 -12.43 -3.71
C THR A 401 17.52 -12.52 -2.90
N ILE A 402 16.62 -13.41 -3.27
CA ILE A 402 15.34 -13.61 -2.58
C ILE A 402 15.10 -15.09 -2.32
N TRP A 403 14.67 -15.46 -1.12
CA TRP A 403 13.96 -16.72 -0.88
C TRP A 403 12.51 -16.53 -1.34
N GLU A 404 12.18 -17.06 -2.51
CA GLU A 404 10.98 -16.67 -3.25
C GLU A 404 9.77 -17.56 -3.00
N HIS A 405 9.78 -18.40 -1.98
CA HIS A 405 8.67 -19.31 -1.77
C HIS A 405 7.46 -18.57 -1.23
N VAL A 406 6.55 -18.21 -2.14
CA VAL A 406 5.26 -17.59 -1.91
C VAL A 406 4.31 -18.17 -2.97
N PRO A 407 3.75 -19.36 -2.73
CA PRO A 407 2.86 -20.03 -3.67
C PRO A 407 1.65 -19.17 -4.05
N LEU A 408 1.20 -19.24 -5.30
CA LEU A 408 0.09 -18.43 -5.79
C LEU A 408 -1.18 -18.61 -4.94
N VAL A 409 -1.47 -19.85 -4.53
CA VAL A 409 -2.68 -20.18 -3.77
C VAL A 409 -2.76 -19.52 -2.39
N ASN A 410 -1.63 -19.05 -1.86
CA ASN A 410 -1.58 -18.34 -0.59
C ASN A 410 -2.11 -16.90 -0.72
N GLY A 411 -2.15 -16.35 -1.94
CA GLY A 411 -2.50 -14.94 -2.15
C GLY A 411 -1.46 -13.95 -1.64
N ILE A 412 -0.31 -14.42 -1.17
CA ILE A 412 0.81 -13.59 -0.73
C ILE A 412 1.81 -13.41 -1.86
N PHE A 413 2.24 -12.17 -2.06
CA PHE A 413 3.17 -11.79 -3.12
C PHE A 413 4.31 -10.96 -2.57
N TRP A 414 5.45 -11.00 -3.26
CA TRP A 414 6.52 -10.04 -3.02
C TRP A 414 6.50 -8.93 -4.07
N ILE A 415 6.92 -7.75 -3.66
CA ILE A 415 6.88 -6.54 -4.48
C ILE A 415 8.21 -5.78 -4.40
N TRP A 416 8.37 -4.83 -5.32
CA TRP A 416 9.46 -3.88 -5.32
C TRP A 416 8.99 -2.55 -5.90
N SER A 417 9.54 -1.47 -5.39
CA SER A 417 9.33 -0.12 -5.92
C SER A 417 10.64 0.67 -5.83
N VAL A 418 10.75 1.73 -6.63
CA VAL A 418 11.84 2.70 -6.55
C VAL A 418 11.25 4.11 -6.55
N ARG A 419 11.96 5.05 -5.96
CA ARG A 419 11.64 6.48 -6.09
C ARG A 419 12.92 7.28 -6.28
N SER A 420 12.79 8.47 -6.84
CA SER A 420 13.90 9.37 -7.13
C SER A 420 13.62 10.79 -6.70
N PHE A 421 14.68 11.54 -6.45
CA PHE A 421 14.65 12.97 -6.12
C PHE A 421 15.61 13.73 -7.04
N PRO A 422 15.33 14.99 -7.43
CA PRO A 422 14.06 15.67 -7.30
C PRO A 422 13.13 15.37 -8.47
N ASP A 423 11.82 15.38 -8.21
CA ASP A 423 10.80 15.54 -9.24
C ASP A 423 10.76 16.99 -9.77
N ALA A 424 9.77 17.31 -10.61
CA ALA A 424 9.62 18.64 -11.19
C ALA A 424 9.41 19.76 -10.15
N ASN A 425 8.98 19.41 -8.93
CA ASN A 425 8.65 20.32 -7.84
C ASN A 425 9.73 20.35 -6.75
N GLY A 426 10.85 19.63 -6.93
CA GLY A 426 11.89 19.57 -5.91
C GLY A 426 11.60 18.58 -4.77
N ASN A 427 10.70 17.62 -4.99
CA ASN A 427 10.30 16.60 -4.01
C ASN A 427 10.75 15.20 -4.43
N TRP A 428 10.56 14.21 -3.55
CA TRP A 428 10.66 12.80 -3.94
C TRP A 428 9.48 12.45 -4.85
N THR A 429 9.72 11.69 -5.92
CA THR A 429 8.61 11.05 -6.64
C THR A 429 7.86 10.10 -5.71
N GLY A 430 6.60 9.81 -6.04
CA GLY A 430 5.91 8.65 -5.49
C GLY A 430 6.70 7.34 -5.71
N TRP A 431 6.34 6.30 -4.97
CA TRP A 431 6.91 4.96 -5.16
C TRP A 431 6.46 4.38 -6.49
N ASN A 432 7.40 4.23 -7.43
CA ASN A 432 7.15 3.76 -8.78
C ASN A 432 7.57 2.30 -8.95
N ASN A 433 6.74 1.53 -9.64
CA ASN A 433 7.02 0.15 -10.01
C ASN A 433 6.41 -0.17 -11.39
N THR A 434 6.17 -1.45 -11.68
CA THR A 434 5.57 -1.89 -12.96
C THR A 434 4.13 -2.39 -12.79
N ASN A 435 3.48 -2.01 -11.70
CA ASN A 435 2.15 -2.45 -11.26
C ASN A 435 1.96 -3.97 -11.35
N THR A 436 2.94 -4.69 -10.79
CA THR A 436 3.11 -6.12 -11.00
C THR A 436 3.57 -6.77 -9.71
N VAL A 437 2.91 -7.87 -9.34
CA VAL A 437 3.24 -8.68 -8.16
C VAL A 437 3.90 -9.99 -8.57
N TRP A 438 4.71 -10.54 -7.67
CA TRP A 438 5.58 -11.67 -7.98
C TRP A 438 5.38 -12.80 -6.98
N PHE A 439 5.44 -14.03 -7.48
CA PHE A 439 5.21 -15.23 -6.70
C PHE A 439 6.03 -16.41 -7.23
N GLU A 440 6.26 -17.43 -6.41
CA GLU A 440 6.90 -18.67 -6.82
C GLU A 440 6.49 -19.84 -5.91
N ASP A 441 5.99 -20.92 -6.52
CA ASP A 441 5.53 -22.13 -5.83
C ASP A 441 6.68 -23.03 -5.35
N LEU A 442 7.91 -22.77 -5.80
CA LEU A 442 9.08 -23.56 -5.44
C LEU A 442 9.89 -22.89 -4.34
N ALA A 443 10.16 -23.67 -3.29
CA ALA A 443 11.06 -23.32 -2.20
C ALA A 443 12.52 -23.22 -2.64
N ARG A 444 12.97 -22.02 -3.04
CA ARG A 444 14.34 -21.76 -3.51
C ARG A 444 14.78 -20.31 -3.39
N TYR A 445 16.10 -20.13 -3.43
CA TYR A 445 16.71 -18.83 -3.69
C TYR A 445 16.75 -18.48 -5.18
N SER A 446 16.36 -17.24 -5.47
CA SER A 446 16.44 -16.60 -6.78
C SER A 446 17.35 -15.37 -6.67
N ASN A 447 18.26 -15.19 -7.63
CA ASN A 447 18.93 -13.90 -7.85
C ASN A 447 18.19 -13.20 -8.99
N ILE A 448 17.59 -12.07 -8.65
CA ILE A 448 16.70 -11.29 -9.50
C ILE A 448 17.43 -10.00 -9.87
N THR A 449 17.31 -9.62 -11.14
CA THR A 449 17.75 -8.32 -11.64
C THR A 449 16.61 -7.69 -12.41
N THR A 450 16.24 -6.49 -12.01
CA THR A 450 15.13 -5.73 -12.56
C THR A 450 15.65 -4.42 -13.13
N GLN A 451 15.23 -4.06 -14.35
CA GLN A 451 15.52 -2.75 -14.91
C GLN A 451 14.56 -1.73 -14.32
N VAL A 452 15.09 -0.62 -13.80
CA VAL A 452 14.32 0.41 -13.09
C VAL A 452 14.47 1.80 -13.68
N ALA A 453 15.26 1.95 -14.75
CA ALA A 453 15.52 3.26 -15.37
C ALA A 453 14.24 4.00 -15.79
N ALA A 454 13.22 3.27 -16.25
CA ALA A 454 11.95 3.84 -16.68
C ALA A 454 11.05 4.34 -15.53
N GLN A 455 11.38 4.00 -14.28
CA GLN A 455 10.65 4.40 -13.08
C GLN A 455 11.30 5.60 -12.37
N LEU A 456 12.44 6.09 -12.85
CA LEU A 456 13.17 7.20 -12.26
C LEU A 456 13.06 8.45 -13.14
N VAL A 457 13.22 9.62 -12.54
CA VAL A 457 13.41 10.87 -13.30
C VAL A 457 14.70 10.81 -14.13
N SER A 458 14.83 11.68 -15.14
CA SER A 458 15.95 11.61 -16.09
C SER A 458 17.32 11.94 -15.49
N SER A 459 17.36 12.75 -14.43
CA SER A 459 18.59 13.22 -13.77
C SER A 459 18.39 13.28 -12.26
N PRO A 460 18.23 12.13 -11.59
CA PRO A 460 18.02 12.12 -10.16
C PRO A 460 19.31 12.55 -9.45
N GLU A 461 19.17 13.23 -8.33
CA GLU A 461 20.24 13.46 -7.35
C GLU A 461 20.32 12.29 -6.36
N LYS A 462 19.18 11.68 -6.04
CA LYS A 462 19.07 10.54 -5.11
C LYS A 462 18.04 9.52 -5.55
N VAL A 463 18.21 8.28 -5.10
CA VAL A 463 17.30 7.16 -5.35
C VAL A 463 17.06 6.39 -4.05
N GLN A 464 15.87 5.80 -3.91
CA GLN A 464 15.57 4.83 -2.86
C GLN A 464 14.88 3.59 -3.43
N ILE A 465 15.03 2.48 -2.71
CA ILE A 465 14.46 1.17 -3.04
C ILE A 465 13.48 0.77 -1.93
N ALA A 466 12.32 0.26 -2.33
CA ALA A 466 11.41 -0.47 -1.46
C ALA A 466 11.32 -1.94 -1.89
N LEU A 467 11.35 -2.84 -0.91
CA LEU A 467 11.10 -4.28 -1.08
C LEU A 467 10.02 -4.68 -0.08
N GLY A 468 9.07 -5.53 -0.45
CA GLY A 468 7.95 -5.80 0.44
C GLY A 468 7.25 -7.12 0.19
N VAL A 469 6.29 -7.38 1.07
CA VAL A 469 5.30 -8.45 0.99
C VAL A 469 3.90 -7.83 1.04
N ILE A 470 2.98 -8.38 0.27
CA ILE A 470 1.59 -7.96 0.23
C ILE A 470 0.68 -9.18 0.13
N ASP A 471 -0.39 -9.19 0.90
CA ASP A 471 -1.49 -10.15 0.79
C ASP A 471 -2.59 -9.56 -0.11
N LEU A 472 -2.89 -10.28 -1.18
CA LEU A 472 -3.91 -9.96 -2.18
C LEU A 472 -4.83 -11.17 -2.41
N SER A 473 -4.95 -12.04 -1.40
CA SER A 473 -5.82 -13.22 -1.45
C SER A 473 -7.26 -12.83 -1.77
N ASP A 474 -7.83 -11.87 -1.04
CA ASP A 474 -9.19 -11.37 -1.28
C ASP A 474 -9.33 -10.67 -2.63
N VAL A 475 -8.37 -9.81 -2.99
CA VAL A 475 -8.35 -9.07 -4.27
C VAL A 475 -8.39 -10.01 -5.47
N PHE A 476 -7.67 -11.13 -5.42
CA PHE A 476 -7.64 -12.11 -6.50
C PHE A 476 -8.57 -13.31 -6.27
N SER A 477 -9.39 -13.29 -5.22
CA SER A 477 -10.26 -14.41 -4.83
C SER A 477 -9.52 -15.75 -4.72
N LEU A 478 -8.32 -15.70 -4.15
CA LEU A 478 -7.47 -16.86 -3.89
C LEU A 478 -7.77 -17.44 -2.50
N PRO A 479 -7.43 -18.71 -2.23
CA PRO A 479 -7.78 -19.36 -0.96
C PRO A 479 -7.28 -18.67 0.32
N GLY A 480 -6.07 -18.08 0.32
CA GLY A 480 -5.56 -17.26 1.45
C GLY A 480 -5.30 -17.98 2.79
N GLY A 481 -5.63 -19.26 2.93
CA GLY A 481 -5.67 -19.95 4.23
C GLY A 481 -4.36 -20.57 4.74
N ASP A 482 -3.22 -20.27 4.12
CA ASP A 482 -1.89 -20.68 4.58
C ASP A 482 -0.83 -19.75 3.98
N ALA A 483 0.34 -19.69 4.62
CA ALA A 483 1.49 -18.93 4.14
C ALA A 483 2.79 -19.74 4.24
N THR A 484 3.85 -19.19 3.69
CA THR A 484 5.20 -19.73 3.74
C THR A 484 6.11 -18.80 4.54
N PRO A 485 7.27 -19.30 5.04
CA PRO A 485 8.27 -18.46 5.69
C PRO A 485 9.08 -17.71 4.61
N GLY A 486 8.41 -16.88 3.80
CA GLY A 486 9.00 -16.09 2.72
C GLY A 486 8.00 -15.02 2.24
N PRO A 487 8.47 -13.93 1.62
CA PRO A 487 9.80 -13.74 1.07
C PRO A 487 10.87 -13.36 2.09
N LEU A 488 12.14 -13.65 1.77
CA LEU A 488 13.31 -13.06 2.45
C LEU A 488 14.26 -12.45 1.44
N PHE A 489 14.77 -11.26 1.71
CA PHE A 489 15.67 -10.48 0.86
C PHE A 489 17.08 -10.40 1.42
N ASP A 490 18.06 -10.41 0.52
CA ASP A 490 19.48 -10.25 0.80
C ASP A 490 20.26 -9.82 -0.47
N ASN A 491 21.52 -9.41 -0.32
CA ASN A 491 22.42 -8.97 -1.39
C ASN A 491 21.78 -7.95 -2.34
N VAL A 492 21.10 -6.95 -1.77
CA VAL A 492 20.46 -5.87 -2.51
C VAL A 492 21.53 -4.95 -3.11
N ALA A 493 21.41 -4.65 -4.40
CA ALA A 493 22.34 -3.76 -5.09
C ALA A 493 21.63 -2.91 -6.13
N LEU A 494 22.04 -1.64 -6.23
CA LEU A 494 21.63 -0.71 -7.29
C LEU A 494 22.84 -0.39 -8.14
N GLY A 495 22.71 -0.53 -9.45
CA GLY A 495 23.77 -0.19 -10.38
C GLY A 495 23.27 0.54 -11.61
N ARG A 496 24.11 1.41 -12.13
CA ARG A 496 23.89 2.15 -13.37
C ARG A 496 24.92 1.76 -14.43
N TYR A 497 24.52 1.77 -15.68
CA TYR A 497 25.37 1.37 -16.80
C TYR A 497 25.10 2.20 -18.04
N ARG A 498 26.11 2.25 -18.92
CA ARG A 498 26.05 3.04 -20.15
C ARG A 498 25.24 2.32 -21.20
N VAL A 499 24.37 3.06 -21.88
CA VAL A 499 23.59 2.57 -23.01
C VAL A 499 23.82 3.50 -24.20
N GLY A 500 24.17 2.94 -25.36
CA GLY A 500 24.26 3.70 -26.59
C GLY A 500 22.87 3.92 -27.19
N GLY A 501 22.40 5.17 -27.23
CA GLY A 501 21.07 5.53 -27.76
C GLY A 501 19.94 5.40 -26.73
N PRO A 502 18.67 5.57 -27.16
CA PRO A 502 17.53 5.50 -26.26
C PRO A 502 17.39 4.09 -25.67
N ALA A 503 17.31 4.01 -24.34
CA ALA A 503 17.02 2.76 -23.64
C ALA A 503 15.51 2.47 -23.70
N ILE A 504 15.13 1.31 -24.23
CA ILE A 504 13.74 0.84 -24.23
C ILE A 504 13.63 -0.33 -23.26
N VAL A 505 12.79 -0.16 -22.24
CA VAL A 505 12.45 -1.24 -21.30
C VAL A 505 11.08 -1.77 -21.67
N SER A 506 10.98 -3.09 -21.89
CA SER A 506 9.69 -3.76 -22.06
C SER A 506 9.68 -5.07 -21.28
N GLN A 507 8.60 -5.28 -20.53
CA GLN A 507 8.35 -6.56 -19.87
C GLN A 507 8.01 -7.62 -20.91
N ARG A 508 8.57 -8.82 -20.76
CA ARG A 508 8.30 -9.92 -21.71
C ARG A 508 6.83 -10.32 -21.73
N ILE A 509 6.13 -10.23 -20.60
CA ILE A 509 4.69 -10.48 -20.50
C ILE A 509 3.84 -9.52 -21.36
N SER A 510 4.43 -8.38 -21.74
CA SER A 510 3.78 -7.32 -22.53
C SER A 510 4.27 -7.29 -23.98
N ARG A 511 5.19 -8.18 -24.39
CA ARG A 511 5.67 -8.27 -25.77
C ARG A 511 4.76 -9.15 -26.60
N PHE A 512 4.59 -8.78 -27.87
CA PHE A 512 4.00 -9.66 -28.87
C PHE A 512 4.74 -11.00 -28.87
N GLN A 513 3.97 -12.08 -28.87
CA GLN A 513 4.48 -13.42 -29.11
C GLN A 513 4.13 -13.83 -30.53
N ASP A 514 4.99 -14.66 -31.09
CA ASP A 514 4.72 -15.33 -32.36
C ASP A 514 3.66 -16.41 -32.16
N SER A 515 2.58 -16.32 -32.92
CA SER A 515 1.63 -17.42 -33.12
C SER A 515 1.78 -17.94 -34.54
N PHE A 516 1.84 -19.25 -34.70
CA PHE A 516 1.79 -19.87 -36.02
C PHE A 516 0.44 -19.59 -36.71
N PRO A 517 0.37 -19.65 -38.06
CA PRO A 517 -0.91 -19.64 -38.76
C PRO A 517 -1.87 -20.66 -38.16
N ASN A 518 -3.17 -20.38 -38.17
CA ASN A 518 -4.19 -21.31 -37.65
C ASN A 518 -4.08 -22.73 -38.22
N SER A 519 -3.57 -22.86 -39.45
CA SER A 519 -3.30 -24.13 -40.14
C SER A 519 -2.04 -24.86 -39.66
N GLY A 520 -1.21 -24.27 -38.80
CA GLY A 520 0.06 -24.82 -38.32
C GLY A 520 1.17 -24.89 -39.39
N SER A 521 0.92 -24.37 -40.60
CA SER A 521 1.89 -24.36 -41.70
C SER A 521 1.63 -23.19 -42.65
N VAL A 522 2.64 -22.79 -43.41
CA VAL A 522 2.44 -21.79 -44.47
C VAL A 522 1.96 -22.53 -45.73
N ASP A 523 0.65 -22.46 -46.00
CA ASP A 523 0.05 -22.94 -47.25
C ASP A 523 -0.40 -21.77 -48.14
N PRO A 524 0.44 -21.31 -49.08
CA PRO A 524 0.09 -20.21 -49.98
C PRO A 524 -1.02 -20.55 -50.99
N ALA A 525 -1.47 -21.81 -51.06
CA ALA A 525 -2.60 -22.24 -51.88
C ALA A 525 -3.92 -22.38 -51.08
N GLY A 526 -3.87 -22.27 -49.75
CA GLY A 526 -5.01 -22.35 -48.84
C GLY A 526 -5.85 -21.08 -48.77
N GLY A 527 -6.97 -21.11 -48.03
CA GLY A 527 -7.81 -19.94 -47.82
C GLY A 527 -7.10 -18.89 -46.95
N LEU A 528 -7.34 -17.59 -47.20
CA LEU A 528 -6.71 -16.51 -46.41
C LEU A 528 -7.03 -16.58 -44.91
N VAL A 529 -8.15 -17.20 -44.53
CA VAL A 529 -8.50 -17.45 -43.13
C VAL A 529 -7.58 -18.46 -42.45
N ASP A 530 -7.04 -19.43 -43.19
CA ASP A 530 -6.14 -20.49 -42.70
C ASP A 530 -4.70 -19.98 -42.51
N LEU A 531 -4.38 -18.83 -43.12
CA LEU A 531 -3.15 -18.07 -42.95
C LEU A 531 -3.26 -16.95 -41.90
N SER A 532 -4.43 -16.79 -41.26
CA SER A 532 -4.57 -15.81 -40.18
C SER A 532 -3.69 -16.21 -39.00
N MET A 533 -3.01 -15.20 -38.45
CA MET A 533 -2.14 -15.31 -37.28
C MET A 533 -2.75 -14.45 -36.17
N ARG A 534 -2.93 -15.03 -34.98
CA ARG A 534 -3.37 -14.29 -33.80
C ARG A 534 -2.18 -13.50 -33.23
N LEU A 535 -2.34 -12.19 -33.09
CA LEU A 535 -1.33 -11.34 -32.47
C LEU A 535 -1.69 -11.14 -31.00
N ASP A 536 -1.00 -11.86 -30.12
CA ASP A 536 -1.22 -11.84 -28.68
C ASP A 536 0.00 -11.33 -27.91
N GLY A 537 -0.22 -10.70 -26.77
CA GLY A 537 0.83 -10.53 -25.77
C GLY A 537 1.12 -11.87 -25.08
N ALA A 538 2.31 -12.04 -24.50
CA ALA A 538 2.63 -13.28 -23.78
C ALA A 538 1.71 -13.56 -22.58
N ARG A 539 1.06 -12.52 -22.05
CA ARG A 539 0.02 -12.60 -21.01
C ARG A 539 -1.29 -13.23 -21.50
N ASP A 540 -1.60 -13.14 -22.80
CA ASP A 540 -2.88 -13.55 -23.39
C ASP A 540 -2.86 -15.00 -23.92
N ILE A 541 -1.69 -15.65 -23.87
CA ILE A 541 -1.52 -17.05 -24.26
C ILE A 541 -1.98 -17.94 -23.10
N ILE A 542 -3.27 -18.22 -23.06
CA ILE A 542 -3.78 -19.41 -22.40
C ILE A 542 -3.31 -20.59 -23.26
N ARG A 543 -2.47 -21.48 -22.72
CA ARG A 543 -2.37 -22.82 -23.32
C ARG A 543 -3.76 -23.41 -23.20
N ALA A 544 -4.49 -23.49 -24.30
CA ALA A 544 -5.59 -24.42 -24.42
C ALA A 544 -4.99 -25.81 -24.18
N THR A 545 -5.05 -26.29 -22.94
CA THR A 545 -4.81 -27.68 -22.63
C THR A 545 -5.93 -28.42 -23.33
N GLY A 546 -5.60 -29.00 -24.49
CA GLY A 546 -6.50 -29.85 -25.24
C GLY A 546 -6.96 -30.99 -24.35
N ILE A 547 -8.19 -30.89 -23.88
CA ILE A 547 -8.99 -32.05 -23.50
C ILE A 547 -9.69 -32.50 -24.79
N ASN A 548 -9.23 -33.64 -25.31
CA ASN A 548 -10.16 -34.62 -25.88
C ASN A 548 -10.44 -35.65 -24.80
#